data_AF-A0AAW2SWI8-F1
#
_entry.id   AF-A0AAW2SWI8-F1
#
_cell.length_a   1.000
_cell.length_b   1.000
_cell.length_c   1.000
_cell.angle_alpha   90.00
_cell.angle_beta   90.00
_cell.angle_gamma   90.00
#
_symmetry.space_group_name_H-M   'P 1'
#
loop_
_entity.id
_entity.type
_entity.pdbx_description
1 polymer ?
#
loop_
_entity_poly.entity_id
_entity_poly.type
_entity_poly.pdbx_seq_one_letter_code
_entity_poly.pdbx_strand_id
1 'polypeptide(L)'
;MADCKPLIDKLDSRIAGWNHLNLTYAGRAQLIKSVLSSLHSYWASVFILPKGVIKILEAKMRKFLWQGSTGRGYAKVAWEQVCRPKEEGGLGFRNILVMNQALMLKHLWKLIQNDRKSIWADWIIKHRLHKKTLWTFHGSTGSWGWKKMIKLRPFFQRGLQYKVGDGLYFQLRQDIWHERGPLCVSYPHGPNVTGLPIDTLLSRVMRHGQWNWPTLTDPDFNELA
;
A
#
# COMPACT_ATOMS: atom_id res chain seq x y z
N MET A 1 3.85 10.52 17.62
CA MET A 1 5.00 9.76 18.19
C MET A 1 4.58 8.91 19.38
N ALA A 2 3.67 9.39 20.24
CA ALA A 2 3.13 8.63 21.37
C ALA A 2 2.62 7.23 20.97
N ASP A 3 1.83 7.12 19.90
CA ASP A 3 1.21 5.84 19.48
C ASP A 3 2.21 4.75 19.09
N CYS A 4 3.43 5.12 18.67
CA CYS A 4 4.48 4.19 18.28
C CYS A 4 5.48 3.89 19.41
N LYS A 5 5.34 4.54 20.57
CA LYS A 5 6.20 4.30 21.73
C LYS A 5 6.19 2.82 22.17
N PRO A 6 5.04 2.11 22.23
CA PRO A 6 5.03 0.69 22.60
C PRO A 6 5.82 -0.21 21.64
N LEU A 7 5.90 0.14 20.35
CA LEU A 7 6.72 -0.57 19.37
C LEU A 7 8.21 -0.38 19.67
N ILE A 8 8.61 0.87 19.95
CA ILE A 8 10.00 1.21 20.27
C ILE A 8 10.41 0.50 21.57
N ASP A 9 9.58 0.58 22.61
CA ASP A 9 9.85 -0.02 23.92
C ASP A 9 9.95 -1.56 23.83
N LYS A 10 9.08 -2.21 23.03
CA LYS A 10 9.18 -3.65 22.76
C LYS A 10 10.47 -4.02 22.04
N LEU A 11 10.89 -3.22 21.06
CA LEU A 11 12.14 -3.45 20.34
C LEU A 11 13.35 -3.30 21.28
N ASP A 12 13.34 -2.27 22.14
CA ASP A 12 14.38 -2.05 23.15
C ASP A 12 14.45 -3.18 24.17
N SER A 13 13.30 -3.64 24.68
CA SER A 13 13.23 -4.76 25.62
C SER A 13 13.83 -6.04 25.03
N ARG A 14 13.54 -6.35 23.75
CA ARG A 14 14.12 -7.50 23.05
C ARG A 14 15.64 -7.36 22.90
N ILE A 15 16.12 -6.20 22.47
CA ILE A 15 17.55 -5.94 22.30
C ILE A 15 18.30 -6.03 23.64
N ALA A 16 17.77 -5.43 24.70
CA ALA A 16 18.34 -5.50 26.04
C ALA A 16 18.43 -6.96 26.53
N GLY A 17 17.38 -7.75 26.28
CA GLY A 17 17.34 -9.19 26.55
C GLY A 17 18.30 -10.03 25.71
N TRP A 18 18.97 -9.50 24.69
CA TRP A 18 19.99 -10.22 23.92
C TRP A 18 21.40 -9.69 24.12
N ASN A 19 21.53 -8.46 24.61
CA ASN A 19 22.83 -7.86 24.86
C ASN A 19 23.61 -8.57 25.97
N HIS A 20 23.01 -9.36 26.86
CA HIS A 20 23.77 -10.15 27.83
C HIS A 20 24.31 -11.48 27.26
N LEU A 21 23.85 -11.91 26.08
CA LEU A 21 24.16 -13.23 25.51
C LEU A 21 25.44 -13.26 24.66
N ASN A 22 26.20 -12.16 24.58
CA ASN A 22 27.47 -12.05 23.83
C ASN A 22 27.40 -12.66 22.41
N LEU A 23 26.32 -12.36 21.69
CA LEU A 23 26.03 -12.95 20.39
C LEU A 23 27.07 -12.55 19.32
N THR A 24 27.38 -13.51 18.45
CA THR A 24 28.17 -13.26 17.24
C THR A 24 27.45 -12.28 16.30
N TYR A 25 28.19 -11.66 15.38
CA TYR A 25 27.59 -10.78 14.36
C TYR A 25 26.48 -11.50 13.57
N ALA A 26 26.73 -12.75 13.15
CA ALA A 26 25.76 -13.58 12.45
C ALA A 26 24.51 -13.87 13.30
N GLY A 27 24.68 -14.18 14.59
CA GLY A 27 23.56 -14.40 15.51
C GLY A 27 22.67 -13.16 15.66
N ARG A 28 23.28 -11.98 15.78
CA ARG A 28 22.56 -10.70 15.84
C ARG A 28 21.81 -10.41 14.54
N ALA A 29 22.44 -10.62 13.40
CA ALA A 29 21.80 -10.47 12.09
C ALA A 29 20.57 -11.39 11.95
N GLN A 30 20.68 -12.63 12.42
CA GLN A 30 19.57 -13.58 12.38
C GLN A 30 18.39 -13.13 13.25
N LEU A 31 18.65 -12.63 14.47
CA LEU A 31 17.59 -12.11 15.37
C LEU A 31 16.90 -10.86 14.80
N ILE A 32 17.65 -9.98 14.14
CA ILE A 32 17.08 -8.83 13.43
C ILE A 32 16.13 -9.34 12.33
N LYS A 33 16.58 -10.32 11.55
CA LYS A 33 15.81 -10.86 10.43
C LYS A 33 14.56 -11.65 10.85
N SER A 34 14.62 -12.41 11.94
CA SER A 34 13.50 -13.27 12.37
C SER A 34 12.54 -12.56 13.33
N VAL A 35 13.07 -11.89 14.36
CA VAL A 35 12.27 -11.36 15.47
C VAL A 35 11.99 -9.87 15.31
N LEU A 36 13.02 -9.03 15.10
CA LEU A 36 12.78 -7.59 15.01
C LEU A 36 12.01 -7.23 13.73
N SER A 37 12.30 -7.94 12.64
CA SER A 37 11.59 -7.77 11.37
C SER A 37 10.11 -8.11 11.47
N SER A 38 9.75 -9.21 12.13
CA SER A 38 8.34 -9.60 12.33
C SER A 38 7.63 -8.61 13.25
N LEU A 39 8.30 -8.13 14.31
CA LEU A 39 7.76 -7.14 15.22
C LEU A 39 7.34 -5.86 14.48
N HIS A 40 8.24 -5.21 13.74
CA HIS A 40 7.86 -3.97 13.05
C HIS A 40 6.94 -4.22 11.83
N SER A 41 6.98 -5.41 11.22
CA SER A 41 6.07 -5.79 10.13
C SER A 41 4.62 -5.81 10.58
N TYR A 42 4.34 -6.29 11.78
CA TYR A 42 2.98 -6.30 12.33
C TYR A 42 2.41 -4.89 12.40
N TRP A 43 3.15 -3.94 12.98
CA TRP A 43 2.71 -2.54 13.10
C TRP A 43 2.59 -1.87 11.73
N ALA A 44 3.57 -2.10 10.85
CA ALA A 44 3.56 -1.61 9.48
C ALA A 44 2.41 -2.18 8.63
N SER A 45 1.78 -3.27 9.04
CA SER A 45 0.61 -3.83 8.35
C SER A 45 -0.68 -3.11 8.69
N VAL A 46 -0.75 -2.41 9.82
CA VAL A 46 -1.97 -1.75 10.30
C VAL A 46 -2.03 -0.29 9.87
N PHE A 47 -0.90 0.42 9.90
CA PHE A 47 -0.86 1.84 9.54
C PHE A 47 0.50 2.28 8.98
N ILE A 48 0.55 3.50 8.46
CA ILE A 48 1.79 4.10 7.95
C ILE A 48 2.66 4.56 9.12
N LEU A 49 3.86 3.98 9.22
CA LEU A 49 4.83 4.35 10.23
C LEU A 49 5.40 5.74 9.91
N PRO A 50 5.42 6.68 10.87
CA PRO A 50 6.08 7.97 10.68
C PRO A 50 7.57 7.77 10.37
N LYS A 51 8.13 8.54 9.44
CA LYS A 51 9.55 8.45 9.05
C LYS A 51 10.50 8.58 10.24
N GLY A 52 10.16 9.42 11.23
CA GLY A 52 10.95 9.55 12.47
C GLY A 52 11.00 8.24 13.28
N VAL A 53 9.88 7.52 13.38
CA VAL A 53 9.82 6.22 14.06
C VAL A 53 10.65 5.18 13.31
N ILE A 54 10.53 5.14 11.98
CA ILE A 54 11.34 4.26 11.13
C ILE A 54 12.83 4.49 11.39
N LYS A 55 13.30 5.75 11.36
CA LYS A 55 14.69 6.10 11.64
C LYS A 55 15.15 5.64 13.02
N ILE A 56 14.30 5.76 14.05
CA ILE A 56 14.61 5.29 15.41
C ILE A 56 14.77 3.77 15.44
N LEU A 57 13.86 3.02 14.80
CA LEU A 57 13.93 1.56 14.74
C LEU A 57 15.19 1.10 13.99
N GLU A 58 15.48 1.70 12.84
CA GLU A 58 16.67 1.41 12.05
C GLU A 58 17.95 1.75 12.80
N ALA A 59 18.00 2.88 13.50
CA ALA A 59 19.14 3.26 14.33
C ALA A 59 19.39 2.25 15.46
N LYS A 60 18.34 1.74 16.11
CA LYS A 60 18.45 0.73 17.16
C LYS A 60 18.89 -0.63 16.62
N MET A 61 18.32 -1.08 15.51
CA MET A 61 18.74 -2.33 14.84
C MET A 61 20.19 -2.25 14.35
N ARG A 62 20.59 -1.09 13.80
CA ARG A 62 21.97 -0.80 13.41
C ARG A 62 22.89 -0.82 14.63
N LYS A 63 22.54 -0.15 15.72
CA LYS A 63 23.34 -0.17 16.94
C LYS A 63 23.54 -1.61 17.45
N PHE A 64 22.46 -2.39 17.52
CA PHE A 64 22.50 -3.79 17.93
C PHE A 64 23.43 -4.61 17.03
N LEU A 65 23.29 -4.49 15.70
CA LEU A 65 24.07 -5.30 14.75
C LEU A 65 25.59 -5.08 14.82
N TRP A 66 26.05 -3.83 14.96
CA TRP A 66 27.49 -3.54 15.01
C TRP A 66 28.04 -3.57 16.43
N GLN A 67 27.42 -2.86 17.39
CA GLN A 67 27.99 -2.67 18.73
C GLN A 67 27.69 -3.83 19.69
N GLY A 68 26.50 -4.41 19.59
CA GLY A 68 26.08 -5.52 20.44
C GLY A 68 26.22 -5.19 21.93
N SER A 69 26.68 -6.17 22.72
CA SER A 69 26.89 -6.06 24.16
C SER A 69 28.07 -5.14 24.53
N THR A 70 29.09 -5.10 23.68
CA THR A 70 30.35 -4.43 24.00
C THR A 70 30.26 -2.91 23.96
N GLY A 71 29.24 -2.35 23.31
CA GLY A 71 29.13 -0.92 23.01
C GLY A 71 30.23 -0.38 22.09
N ARG A 72 31.17 -1.23 21.66
CA ARG A 72 32.32 -0.90 20.84
C ARG A 72 32.03 -1.27 19.39
N GLY A 73 32.38 -0.38 18.46
CA GLY A 73 32.19 -0.58 17.02
C GLY A 73 31.34 0.51 16.39
N TYR A 74 31.64 0.80 15.12
CA TYR A 74 30.88 1.75 14.31
C TYR A 74 30.32 1.04 13.09
N ALA A 75 29.14 1.48 12.67
CA ALA A 75 28.48 0.91 11.52
C ALA A 75 29.11 1.45 10.23
N LYS A 76 29.93 0.60 9.60
CA LYS A 76 30.72 0.93 8.41
C LYS A 76 29.90 1.05 7.12
N VAL A 77 28.69 0.52 7.11
CA VAL A 77 27.86 0.41 5.91
C VAL A 77 26.53 1.13 6.14
N ALA A 78 26.05 1.87 5.13
CA ALA A 78 24.74 2.51 5.19
C ALA A 78 23.63 1.45 5.36
N TRP A 79 22.64 1.73 6.21
CA TRP A 79 21.58 0.76 6.52
C TRP A 79 20.78 0.32 5.28
N GLU A 80 20.61 1.23 4.32
CA GLU A 80 19.97 0.93 3.03
C GLU A 80 20.72 -0.14 2.23
N GLN A 81 22.05 -0.12 2.25
CA GLN A 81 22.89 -1.13 1.59
C GLN A 81 22.79 -2.49 2.31
N VAL A 82 22.66 -2.46 3.63
CA VAL A 82 22.51 -3.66 4.47
C VAL A 82 21.18 -4.35 4.20
N CYS A 83 20.14 -3.57 3.88
CA CYS A 83 18.83 -4.08 3.50
C CYS A 83 18.76 -4.68 2.09
N ARG A 84 19.79 -4.53 1.25
CA ARG A 84 19.79 -5.13 -0.09
C ARG A 84 19.76 -6.67 -0.03
N PRO A 85 19.29 -7.33 -1.10
CA PRO A 85 19.39 -8.78 -1.25
C PRO A 85 20.82 -9.27 -1.06
N LYS A 86 20.99 -10.55 -0.68
CA LYS A 86 22.33 -11.13 -0.45
C LYS A 86 23.12 -11.23 -1.75
N GLU A 87 22.40 -11.43 -2.84
CA GLU A 87 22.87 -11.49 -4.22
C GLU A 87 23.49 -10.15 -4.65
N GLU A 88 23.05 -9.04 -4.06
CA GLU A 88 23.57 -7.68 -4.28
C GLU A 88 24.59 -7.25 -3.20
N GLY A 89 25.08 -8.19 -2.38
CA GLY A 89 26.04 -7.92 -1.31
C GLY A 89 25.47 -7.35 -0.01
N GLY A 90 24.14 -7.33 0.15
CA GLY A 90 23.47 -6.95 1.39
C GLY A 90 23.26 -8.11 2.36
N LEU A 91 22.56 -7.86 3.47
CA LEU A 91 22.17 -8.89 4.45
C LEU A 91 20.74 -9.41 4.25
N GLY A 92 19.98 -8.84 3.31
CA GLY A 92 18.60 -9.21 3.02
C GLY A 92 17.62 -8.82 4.13
N PHE A 93 17.90 -7.73 4.87
CA PHE A 93 16.94 -7.18 5.81
C PHE A 93 15.84 -6.43 5.08
N ARG A 94 14.60 -6.50 5.58
CA ARG A 94 13.50 -5.76 4.95
C ARG A 94 13.62 -4.28 5.30
N ASN A 95 13.76 -3.43 4.29
CA ASN A 95 13.64 -1.99 4.48
C ASN A 95 12.22 -1.66 5.00
N ILE A 96 12.14 -1.04 6.19
CA ILE A 96 10.87 -0.82 6.89
C ILE A 96 9.96 0.10 6.08
N LEU A 97 10.53 1.15 5.47
CA LEU A 97 9.76 2.12 4.68
C LEU A 97 9.15 1.46 3.45
N VAL A 98 9.95 0.73 2.68
CA VAL A 98 9.50 0.04 1.46
C VAL A 98 8.44 -1.01 1.80
N MET A 99 8.68 -1.81 2.84
CA MET A 99 7.73 -2.82 3.28
C MET A 99 6.41 -2.21 3.78
N ASN A 100 6.46 -1.11 4.54
CA ASN A 100 5.26 -0.43 5.00
C ASN A 100 4.44 0.13 3.82
N GLN A 101 5.11 0.73 2.83
CA GLN A 101 4.44 1.16 1.59
C GLN A 101 3.79 -0.02 0.86
N ALA A 102 4.51 -1.13 0.67
CA ALA A 102 3.97 -2.33 0.02
C ALA A 102 2.75 -2.91 0.76
N LEU A 103 2.77 -2.93 2.09
CA LEU A 103 1.63 -3.38 2.90
C LEU A 103 0.42 -2.45 2.76
N MET A 104 0.64 -1.14 2.67
CA MET A 104 -0.44 -0.19 2.39
C MET A 104 -1.00 -0.35 0.98
N LEU A 105 -0.16 -0.62 -0.02
CA LEU A 105 -0.61 -0.92 -1.38
C LEU A 105 -1.44 -2.21 -1.43
N LYS A 106 -1.08 -3.23 -0.66
CA LYS A 106 -1.89 -4.45 -0.51
C LYS A 106 -3.29 -4.16 0.03
N HIS A 107 -3.43 -3.21 0.95
CA HIS A 107 -4.75 -2.77 1.42
C HIS A 107 -5.52 -2.01 0.35
N LEU A 108 -4.87 -1.11 -0.40
CA LEU A 108 -5.48 -0.43 -1.54
C LEU A 108 -5.96 -1.44 -2.60
N TRP A 109 -5.18 -2.48 -2.86
CA TRP A 109 -5.54 -3.56 -3.79
C TRP A 109 -6.84 -4.27 -3.39
N LYS A 110 -7.04 -4.55 -2.10
CA LYS A 110 -8.30 -5.12 -1.60
C LYS A 110 -9.50 -4.20 -1.83
N LEU A 111 -9.29 -2.88 -1.74
CA LEU A 111 -10.34 -1.91 -2.01
C LEU A 111 -10.71 -1.87 -3.50
N ILE A 112 -9.71 -1.93 -4.40
CA ILE A 112 -9.96 -1.97 -5.85
C ILE A 112 -10.71 -3.23 -6.24
N GLN A 113 -10.33 -4.39 -5.70
CA GLN A 113 -11.02 -5.65 -5.97
C GLN A 113 -12.41 -5.73 -5.33
N ASN A 114 -12.85 -4.70 -4.59
CA ASN A 114 -14.10 -4.71 -3.83
C ASN A 114 -14.21 -5.98 -2.96
N ASP A 115 -13.11 -6.35 -2.28
CA ASP A 115 -13.02 -7.60 -1.53
C ASP A 115 -13.91 -7.56 -0.27
N ARG A 116 -15.13 -8.04 -0.41
CA ARG A 116 -16.12 -8.14 0.68
C ARG A 116 -15.79 -9.23 1.70
N LYS A 117 -14.82 -10.12 1.43
CA LYS A 117 -14.38 -11.14 2.40
C LYS A 117 -13.49 -10.52 3.48
N SER A 118 -12.79 -9.44 3.17
CA SER A 118 -12.01 -8.71 4.16
C SER A 118 -12.91 -7.74 4.93
N ILE A 119 -13.18 -8.01 6.22
CA ILE A 119 -13.98 -7.15 7.10
C ILE A 119 -13.54 -5.69 7.05
N TRP A 120 -12.21 -5.46 7.07
CA TRP A 120 -11.66 -4.11 6.96
C TRP A 120 -12.01 -3.43 5.63
N ALA A 121 -11.85 -4.13 4.51
CA ALA A 121 -12.14 -3.57 3.19
C ALA A 121 -13.64 -3.29 3.05
N ASP A 122 -14.50 -4.24 3.46
CA ASP A 122 -15.95 -4.07 3.46
C ASP A 122 -16.39 -2.86 4.30
N TRP A 123 -15.83 -2.71 5.51
CA TRP A 123 -16.11 -1.57 6.37
C TRP A 123 -15.70 -0.24 5.74
N ILE A 124 -14.49 -0.16 5.16
CA ILE A 124 -14.00 1.04 4.47
C ILE A 124 -14.89 1.38 3.28
N ILE A 125 -15.27 0.38 2.48
CA ILE A 125 -16.12 0.61 1.31
C ILE A 125 -17.49 1.15 1.75
N LYS A 126 -18.10 0.56 2.79
CA LYS A 126 -19.41 0.99 3.31
C LYS A 126 -19.40 2.36 4.00
N HIS A 127 -18.39 2.65 4.83
CA HIS A 127 -18.41 3.80 5.75
C HIS A 127 -17.48 4.95 5.35
N ARG A 128 -16.58 4.75 4.39
CA ARG A 128 -15.65 5.80 3.93
C ARG A 128 -15.84 6.12 2.46
N LEU A 129 -15.85 5.10 1.60
CA LEU A 129 -15.97 5.30 0.15
C LEU A 129 -17.43 5.49 -0.29
N HIS A 130 -18.39 4.87 0.42
CA HIS A 130 -19.81 4.86 0.09
C HIS A 130 -20.03 4.40 -1.38
N LYS A 131 -20.52 5.29 -2.25
CA LYS A 131 -20.76 5.02 -3.68
C LYS A 131 -19.58 5.44 -4.59
N LYS A 132 -18.47 5.89 -4.02
CA LYS A 132 -17.28 6.33 -4.75
C LYS A 132 -16.25 5.21 -4.84
N THR A 133 -15.52 5.14 -5.94
CA THR A 133 -14.35 4.25 -6.06
C THR A 133 -13.15 4.82 -5.33
N LEU A 134 -12.10 4.02 -5.23
CA LEU A 134 -10.80 4.49 -4.74
C LEU A 134 -10.30 5.68 -5.58
N TRP A 135 -10.63 5.76 -6.86
CA TRP A 135 -10.09 6.77 -7.76
C TRP A 135 -10.82 8.10 -7.68
N THR A 136 -12.15 8.07 -7.49
CA THR A 136 -12.99 9.28 -7.45
C THR A 136 -13.14 9.87 -6.05
N PHE A 137 -12.79 9.11 -5.00
CA PHE A 137 -12.85 9.59 -3.63
C PHE A 137 -11.84 10.71 -3.35
N HIS A 138 -12.32 11.85 -2.86
CA HIS A 138 -11.46 12.97 -2.49
C HIS A 138 -10.87 12.76 -1.08
N GLY A 139 -9.55 12.62 -1.00
CA GLY A 139 -8.81 12.26 0.22
C GLY A 139 -8.76 13.30 1.35
N SER A 140 -9.65 14.30 1.37
CA SER A 140 -9.63 15.41 2.32
C SER A 140 -10.20 15.04 3.70
N THR A 141 -11.05 14.02 3.78
CA THR A 141 -11.71 13.57 5.02
C THR A 141 -11.07 12.30 5.58
N GLY A 142 -11.04 12.18 6.91
CA GLY A 142 -10.58 10.98 7.62
C GLY A 142 -9.29 11.13 8.43
N SER A 143 -8.82 10.01 8.98
CA SER A 143 -7.64 9.96 9.85
C SER A 143 -6.35 10.28 9.09
N TRP A 144 -5.31 10.72 9.81
CA TRP A 144 -4.00 10.99 9.23
C TRP A 144 -3.45 9.78 8.45
N GLY A 145 -3.60 8.57 8.98
CA GLY A 145 -3.18 7.34 8.33
C GLY A 145 -3.92 7.08 7.02
N TRP A 146 -5.25 7.28 7.00
CA TRP A 146 -6.06 7.17 5.78
C TRP A 146 -5.60 8.16 4.71
N LYS A 147 -5.43 9.44 5.06
CA LYS A 147 -4.94 10.48 4.14
C LYS A 147 -3.58 10.11 3.55
N LYS A 148 -2.67 9.57 4.36
CA LYS A 148 -1.35 9.13 3.91
C LYS A 148 -1.43 7.89 3.00
N MET A 149 -2.32 6.95 3.28
CA MET A 149 -2.55 5.78 2.44
C MET A 149 -3.13 6.19 1.07
N ILE A 150 -4.08 7.11 1.05
CA ILE A 150 -4.63 7.67 -0.19
C ILE A 150 -3.59 8.40 -1.03
N LYS A 151 -2.59 9.05 -0.40
CA LYS A 151 -1.47 9.65 -1.13
C LYS A 151 -0.59 8.64 -1.88
N LEU A 152 -0.70 7.34 -1.61
CA LEU A 152 -0.01 6.29 -2.35
C LEU A 152 -0.73 5.87 -3.64
N ARG A 153 -1.97 6.36 -3.88
CA ARG A 153 -2.74 6.02 -5.08
C ARG A 153 -2.01 6.28 -6.40
N PRO A 154 -1.35 7.44 -6.64
CA PRO A 154 -0.66 7.68 -7.90
C PRO A 154 0.52 6.75 -8.12
N PHE A 155 1.22 6.39 -7.03
CA PHE A 155 2.28 5.39 -7.09
C PHE A 155 1.71 4.02 -7.47
N PHE A 156 0.57 3.65 -6.90
CA PHE A 156 -0.08 2.38 -7.20
C PHE A 156 -0.59 2.32 -8.64
N GLN A 157 -1.21 3.39 -9.12
CA GLN A 157 -1.75 3.49 -10.48
C GLN A 157 -0.71 3.18 -11.56
N ARG A 158 0.55 3.62 -11.37
CA ARG A 158 1.63 3.33 -12.34
C ARG A 158 1.98 1.84 -12.45
N GLY A 159 1.71 1.04 -11.43
CA GLY A 159 1.96 -0.39 -11.41
C GLY A 159 0.72 -1.25 -11.69
N LEU A 160 -0.42 -0.62 -11.99
CA LEU A 160 -1.67 -1.31 -12.24
C LEU A 160 -1.88 -1.48 -13.75
N GLN A 161 -2.13 -2.72 -14.16
CA GLN A 161 -2.63 -3.05 -15.48
C GLN A 161 -3.97 -3.74 -15.30
N TYR A 162 -4.97 -3.27 -16.05
CA TYR A 162 -6.30 -3.82 -16.02
C TYR A 162 -6.52 -4.67 -17.27
N LYS A 163 -6.97 -5.90 -17.07
CA LYS A 163 -7.53 -6.72 -18.15
C LYS A 163 -9.02 -6.80 -17.92
N VAL A 164 -9.78 -6.12 -18.77
CA VAL A 164 -11.24 -6.14 -18.71
C VAL A 164 -11.72 -7.54 -19.14
N GLY A 165 -12.43 -8.21 -18.26
CA GLY A 165 -13.10 -9.49 -18.53
C GLY A 165 -14.58 -9.28 -18.86
N ASP A 166 -15.44 -9.77 -17.98
CA ASP A 166 -16.91 -9.65 -18.08
C ASP A 166 -17.47 -8.29 -17.65
N GLY A 167 -16.63 -7.41 -17.11
CA GLY A 167 -17.02 -6.06 -16.68
C GLY A 167 -17.90 -6.01 -15.42
N LEU A 168 -18.10 -7.12 -14.70
CA LEU A 168 -19.00 -7.18 -13.53
C LEU A 168 -18.46 -6.44 -12.30
N TYR A 169 -17.15 -6.24 -12.24
CA TYR A 169 -16.46 -5.67 -11.07
C TYR A 169 -16.01 -4.22 -11.26
N PHE A 170 -16.24 -3.65 -12.44
CA PHE A 170 -15.79 -2.31 -12.79
C PHE A 170 -16.96 -1.34 -12.86
N GLN A 171 -16.87 -0.23 -12.15
CA GLN A 171 -17.76 0.89 -12.34
C GLN A 171 -17.34 1.65 -13.61
N LEU A 172 -18.26 1.73 -14.56
CA LEU A 172 -18.03 2.30 -15.89
C LEU A 172 -17.43 3.71 -15.83
N ARG A 173 -17.96 4.57 -14.96
CA ARG A 173 -17.52 5.97 -14.89
C ARG A 173 -16.30 6.21 -14.00
N GLN A 174 -16.12 5.37 -12.99
CA GLN A 174 -15.28 5.70 -11.83
C GLN A 174 -14.01 4.86 -11.73
N ASP A 175 -13.95 3.69 -12.37
CA ASP A 175 -12.77 2.84 -12.39
C ASP A 175 -11.90 3.09 -13.62
N ILE A 176 -10.61 2.78 -13.46
CA ILE A 176 -9.60 2.88 -14.52
C ILE A 176 -9.65 1.57 -15.31
N TRP A 177 -10.51 1.47 -16.30
CA TRP A 177 -10.55 0.33 -17.23
C TRP A 177 -9.99 0.68 -18.61
N HIS A 178 -9.76 1.96 -18.88
CA HIS A 178 -9.22 2.50 -20.14
C HIS A 178 -7.93 3.30 -19.89
N GLU A 179 -7.05 3.38 -20.89
CA GLU A 179 -5.75 4.06 -20.79
C GLU A 179 -5.88 5.56 -20.47
N ARG A 180 -6.97 6.18 -20.95
CA ARG A 180 -7.30 7.60 -20.69
C ARG A 180 -7.72 7.89 -19.22
N GLY A 181 -7.80 6.87 -18.37
CA GLY A 181 -8.21 7.00 -16.96
C GLY A 181 -9.72 6.79 -16.74
N PRO A 182 -10.24 7.17 -15.55
CA PRO A 182 -11.68 7.08 -15.27
C PRO A 182 -12.46 8.05 -16.17
N LEU A 183 -13.53 7.57 -16.79
CA LEU A 183 -14.34 8.40 -17.70
C LEU A 183 -14.87 9.69 -17.05
N CYS A 184 -15.16 9.69 -15.75
CA CYS A 184 -15.63 10.90 -15.06
C CYS A 184 -14.57 12.01 -14.98
N VAL A 185 -13.30 11.69 -15.20
CA VAL A 185 -12.20 12.66 -15.24
C VAL A 185 -11.98 13.16 -16.66
N SER A 186 -11.95 12.24 -17.64
CA SER A 186 -11.77 12.59 -19.06
C SER A 186 -12.99 13.29 -19.65
N TYR A 187 -14.19 12.98 -19.15
CA TYR A 187 -15.47 13.54 -19.58
C TYR A 187 -16.25 14.05 -18.35
N PRO A 188 -15.86 15.19 -17.75
CA PRO A 188 -16.38 15.68 -16.47
C PRO A 188 -17.83 16.17 -16.51
N HIS A 189 -18.30 16.67 -17.66
CA HIS A 189 -19.71 16.96 -17.88
C HIS A 189 -20.57 15.68 -17.95
N GLY A 190 -19.91 14.52 -17.98
CA GLY A 190 -20.50 13.24 -18.34
C GLY A 190 -21.11 13.32 -19.75
N PRO A 191 -21.38 12.18 -20.38
CA PRO A 191 -22.42 12.20 -21.38
C PRO A 191 -23.73 12.44 -20.62
N ASN A 192 -24.20 13.68 -20.61
CA ASN A 192 -25.61 14.01 -20.37
C ASN A 192 -26.52 13.30 -21.41
N VAL A 193 -25.93 12.60 -22.38
CA VAL A 193 -26.57 11.92 -23.50
C VAL A 193 -26.81 10.42 -23.22
N THR A 194 -25.97 9.70 -22.45
CA THR A 194 -26.10 8.22 -22.32
C THR A 194 -27.30 7.68 -21.51
N GLY A 195 -27.93 8.50 -20.66
CA GLY A 195 -29.01 8.03 -19.75
C GLY A 195 -28.59 6.98 -18.72
N LEU A 196 -27.29 6.69 -18.57
CA LEU A 196 -26.79 5.63 -17.69
C LEU A 196 -26.57 6.14 -16.25
N PRO A 197 -27.09 5.44 -15.22
CA PRO A 197 -26.85 5.74 -13.81
C PRO A 197 -25.35 5.79 -13.45
N ILE A 198 -25.00 6.56 -12.43
CA ILE A 198 -23.59 6.77 -12.01
C ILE A 198 -22.91 5.51 -11.43
N ASP A 199 -23.71 4.53 -11.03
CA ASP A 199 -23.33 3.22 -10.51
C ASP A 199 -23.37 2.12 -11.57
N THR A 200 -23.52 2.48 -12.85
CA THR A 200 -23.50 1.53 -13.96
C THR A 200 -22.19 0.74 -14.01
N LEU A 201 -22.32 -0.58 -14.06
CA LEU A 201 -21.22 -1.50 -14.25
C LEU A 201 -20.81 -1.56 -15.72
N LEU A 202 -19.52 -1.84 -15.96
CA LEU A 202 -18.94 -1.99 -17.29
C LEU A 202 -19.62 -3.12 -18.09
N SER A 203 -20.06 -4.18 -17.42
CA SER A 203 -20.83 -5.28 -18.01
C SER A 203 -22.12 -4.86 -18.72
N ARG A 204 -22.67 -3.68 -18.40
CA ARG A 204 -23.89 -3.18 -19.05
C ARG A 204 -23.63 -2.71 -20.49
N VAL A 205 -22.39 -2.26 -20.76
CA VAL A 205 -21.96 -1.74 -22.06
C VAL A 205 -20.95 -2.64 -22.76
N MET A 206 -20.62 -3.80 -22.18
CA MET A 206 -19.73 -4.79 -22.78
C MET A 206 -20.42 -6.15 -22.78
N ARG A 207 -20.63 -6.73 -23.96
CA ARG A 207 -21.18 -8.09 -24.13
C ARG A 207 -20.28 -8.89 -25.06
N HIS A 208 -19.89 -10.10 -24.63
CA HIS A 208 -19.06 -11.02 -25.43
C HIS A 208 -17.76 -10.42 -25.99
N GLY A 209 -17.12 -9.52 -25.24
CA GLY A 209 -15.88 -8.87 -25.70
C GLY A 209 -16.09 -7.71 -26.68
N GLN A 210 -17.34 -7.33 -26.97
CA GLN A 210 -17.68 -6.19 -27.80
C GLN A 210 -18.37 -5.10 -26.99
N TRP A 211 -18.11 -3.85 -27.38
CA TRP A 211 -18.75 -2.68 -26.81
C TRP A 211 -20.13 -2.48 -27.41
N ASN A 212 -21.13 -2.34 -26.55
CA ASN A 212 -22.51 -2.09 -26.90
C ASN A 212 -23.00 -0.88 -26.11
N TRP A 213 -22.70 0.30 -26.66
CA TRP A 213 -23.12 1.58 -26.12
C TRP A 213 -24.59 1.86 -26.49
N PRO A 214 -25.39 2.47 -25.60
CA PRO A 214 -26.74 2.90 -25.96
C PRO A 214 -26.69 3.90 -27.12
N THR A 215 -27.73 3.93 -27.97
CA THR A 215 -27.78 4.78 -29.18
C THR A 215 -27.66 6.28 -28.93
N LEU A 216 -27.83 6.72 -27.68
CA LEU A 216 -27.67 8.11 -27.24
C LEU A 216 -26.22 8.44 -26.83
N THR A 217 -25.22 7.69 -27.30
CA THR A 217 -23.83 7.93 -26.88
C THR A 217 -23.15 8.87 -27.87
N ASP A 218 -22.40 9.83 -27.34
CA ASP A 218 -21.60 10.78 -28.10
C ASP A 218 -20.59 10.01 -29.01
N PRO A 219 -20.42 10.39 -30.30
CA PRO A 219 -19.52 9.70 -31.23
C PRO A 219 -18.11 9.47 -30.69
N ASP A 220 -17.61 10.33 -29.79
CA ASP A 220 -16.29 10.18 -29.15
C ASP A 220 -16.14 8.89 -28.33
N PHE A 221 -17.24 8.27 -27.87
CA PHE A 221 -17.18 7.01 -27.10
C PHE A 221 -17.03 5.78 -27.99
N ASN A 222 -17.28 5.90 -29.30
CA ASN A 222 -17.01 4.80 -30.24
C ASN A 222 -15.49 4.57 -30.41
N GLU A 223 -14.65 5.57 -30.08
CA GLU A 223 -13.19 5.41 -30.04
C GLU A 223 -12.67 4.63 -28.81
N LEU A 224 -13.52 4.42 -27.81
CA LEU A 224 -13.19 3.61 -26.63
C LEU A 224 -13.39 2.11 -26.91
N ALA A 225 -13.83 1.75 -28.13
CA ALA A 225 -14.16 0.40 -28.54
C ALA A 225 -12.94 -0.43 -28.96
#